data_AF-A0A3D4WQG6-F1
#
_entry.id   AF-A0A3D4WQG6-F1
#
_cell.length_a   1.000
_cell.length_b   1.000
_cell.length_c   1.000
_cell.angle_alpha   90.00
_cell.angle_beta   90.00
_cell.angle_gamma   90.00
#
_symmetry.space_group_name_H-M   'P 1'
#
loop_
_entity.id
_entity.type
_entity.pdbx_description
1 polymer ?
#
loop_
_entity_poly.entity_id
_entity_poly.type
_entity_poly.pdbx_seq_one_letter_code
_entity_poly.pdbx_strand_id
1 'polypeptide(L)' 'MCRSIKTLRPPFEEVVTEEDYHAAALQYVRKVSGFRKPAAHNAEAFEHAVAVITAATAELMATLEVRR' A
#
# COMPACT_ATOMS: atom_id res chain seq x y z
N MET A 1 12.43 -7.21 -7.89
CA MET A 1 11.61 -6.03 -8.26
C MET A 1 10.34 -6.02 -7.43
N CYS A 2 10.00 -4.90 -6.78
CA CYS A 2 8.75 -4.76 -6.03
C CYS A 2 7.60 -4.55 -7.01
N ARG A 3 6.81 -5.60 -7.24
CA ARG A 3 5.69 -5.56 -8.20
C ARG A 3 4.47 -4.77 -7.72
N SER A 4 4.39 -4.47 -6.42
CA SER A 4 3.19 -3.85 -5.82
C SER A 4 3.35 -2.37 -5.49
N ILE A 5 4.57 -1.80 -5.48
CA ILE A 5 4.77 -0.36 -5.34
C ILE A 5 5.00 0.20 -6.74
N LYS A 6 3.93 0.72 -7.35
CA LYS A 6 3.88 1.27 -8.71
C LYS A 6 3.03 2.55 -8.73
N THR A 7 3.05 3.28 -9.84
CA THR A 7 2.17 4.44 -10.02
C THR A 7 0.74 3.95 -10.27
N LEU A 8 -0.17 4.28 -9.36
CA LEU A 8 -1.59 3.87 -9.47
C LEU A 8 -2.47 4.92 -10.17
N ARG A 9 -2.04 6.18 -10.27
CA ARG A 9 -2.86 7.20 -10.94
C ARG A 9 -2.84 7.02 -12.47
N PRO A 10 -3.87 7.49 -13.18
CA PRO A 10 -3.84 7.59 -14.64
C PRO A 10 -2.66 8.43 -15.15
N PRO A 11 -2.11 8.13 -16.34
CA PRO A 11 -2.52 7.08 -17.28
C PRO A 11 -1.87 5.71 -17.01
N PHE A 12 -1.17 5.53 -15.89
CA PHE A 12 -0.36 4.34 -15.65
C PHE A 12 -1.20 3.12 -15.29
N GLU A 13 -2.27 3.32 -14.53
CA GLU A 13 -3.25 2.30 -14.22
C GLU A 13 -4.65 2.87 -14.45
N GLU A 14 -5.46 2.16 -15.24
CA GLU A 14 -6.83 2.59 -15.57
C GLU A 14 -7.84 2.17 -14.52
N VAL A 15 -7.59 1.03 -13.87
CA VAL A 15 -8.42 0.48 -12.80
C VAL A 15 -7.52 0.24 -11.60
N VAL A 16 -7.87 0.88 -10.49
CA VAL A 16 -7.17 0.71 -9.22
C VAL A 16 -8.18 0.27 -8.20
N THR A 17 -7.86 -0.80 -7.48
CA THR A 17 -8.74 -1.35 -6.45
C THR A 17 -8.13 -1.21 -5.06
N GLU A 18 -8.92 -1.54 -4.03
CA GLU A 18 -8.43 -1.58 -2.66
C GLU A 18 -7.28 -2.59 -2.50
N GLU A 19 -7.32 -3.71 -3.24
CA GLU A 19 -6.26 -4.71 -3.23
C GLU A 19 -4.92 -4.14 -3.71
N ASP A 20 -4.91 -3.19 -4.65
CA ASP A 20 -3.68 -2.51 -5.09
C ASP A 20 -3.08 -1.65 -3.97
N TYR A 21 -3.92 -0.91 -3.25
CA TYR A 21 -3.50 -0.12 -2.09
C TYR A 21 -2.94 -1.03 -1.00
N HIS A 22 -3.64 -2.12 -0.70
CA HIS A 22 -3.21 -3.10 0.28
C HIS A 22 -1.90 -3.77 -0.12
N ALA A 23 -1.74 -4.14 -1.39
CA ALA A 23 -0.51 -4.74 -1.89
C ALA A 23 0.68 -3.77 -1.81
N ALA A 24 0.47 -2.49 -2.11
CA ALA A 24 1.49 -1.45 -1.97
C ALA A 24 1.86 -1.24 -0.49
N ALA A 25 0.87 -1.09 0.39
CA ALA A 25 1.05 -0.95 1.83
C ALA A 25 1.83 -2.13 2.43
N LEU A 26 1.45 -3.36 2.08
CA LEU A 26 2.14 -4.57 2.53
C LEU A 26 3.62 -4.58 2.12
N GLN A 27 3.94 -4.21 0.88
CA GLN A 27 5.33 -4.14 0.45
C GLN A 27 6.11 -3.01 1.15
N TYR A 28 5.46 -1.86 1.38
CA TYR A 28 6.07 -0.76 2.12
C TYR A 28 6.43 -1.19 3.54
N VAL A 29 5.47 -1.78 4.28
CA VAL A 29 5.69 -2.22 5.66
C VAL A 29 6.78 -3.31 5.71
N ARG A 30 6.78 -4.28 4.78
CA ARG A 30 7.87 -5.27 4.68
C ARG A 30 9.24 -4.61 4.48
N LYS A 31 9.30 -3.61 3.60
CA LYS A 31 10.56 -2.93 3.26
C LYS A 31 11.08 -2.10 4.42
N VAL A 32 10.21 -1.35 5.10
CA VAL A 32 10.58 -0.47 6.22
C VAL A 32 10.91 -1.27 7.47
N SER A 33 10.11 -2.28 7.80
CA SER A 33 10.32 -3.11 9.00
C SER A 33 11.47 -4.12 8.86
N GLY A 34 11.88 -4.45 7.62
CA GLY A 34 12.83 -5.53 7.35
C GLY A 34 12.23 -6.94 7.49
N PHE A 35 10.96 -7.08 7.91
CA PHE A 35 10.29 -8.36 8.03
C PHE A 35 9.60 -8.74 6.72
N ARG A 36 9.93 -9.92 6.17
CA ARG A 36 9.12 -10.51 5.08
C ARG A 36 7.85 -11.17 5.62
N LYS A 37 7.95 -11.77 6.80
CA LYS A 37 6.86 -12.34 7.59
C LYS A 37 7.12 -11.97 9.05
N PRO A 38 6.23 -11.24 9.73
CA PRO A 38 6.42 -10.90 11.14
C PRO A 38 6.37 -12.16 12.02
N ALA A 39 7.09 -12.13 13.14
CA ALA A 39 6.90 -13.10 14.20
C ALA A 39 5.53 -12.90 14.87
N ALA A 40 5.00 -13.92 15.54
CA ALA A 40 3.65 -13.90 16.13
C ALA A 40 3.41 -12.68 17.04
N HIS A 41 4.40 -12.30 17.86
CA HIS A 41 4.29 -11.15 18.76
C HIS A 41 4.28 -9.78 18.05
N ASN A 42 4.76 -9.70 16.81
CA ASN A 42 4.74 -8.48 16.00
C ASN A 42 3.63 -8.49 14.95
N ALA A 43 2.84 -9.56 14.85
CA ALA A 43 1.85 -9.72 13.80
C ALA A 43 0.78 -8.61 13.88
N GLU A 44 0.25 -8.33 15.06
CA GLU A 44 -0.77 -7.29 15.25
C GLU A 44 -0.26 -5.90 14.83
N ALA A 45 0.94 -5.50 15.30
CA ALA A 45 1.53 -4.23 14.92
C ALA A 45 1.80 -4.13 13.41
N PHE A 46 2.22 -5.24 12.79
CA PHE A 46 2.46 -5.31 11.36
C PHE A 46 1.18 -5.17 10.55
N GLU A 47 0.15 -5.95 10.86
CA GLU A 47 -1.15 -5.91 10.17
C GLU A 47 -1.84 -4.55 10.36
N HIS A 48 -1.77 -3.97 11.56
CA HIS A 48 -2.29 -2.64 11.82
C HIS A 48 -1.61 -1.58 10.95
N ALA A 49 -0.28 -1.62 10.81
CA ALA A 49 0.45 -0.70 9.95
C ALA A 49 0.04 -0.84 8.48
N VAL A 50 -0.17 -2.07 7.98
CA VAL A 50 -0.66 -2.30 6.61
C VAL A 50 -2.05 -1.70 6.43
N ALA A 51 -2.97 -1.94 7.37
CA ALA A 51 -4.34 -1.42 7.30
C ALA A 51 -4.39 0.12 7.28
N VAL A 52 -3.63 0.79 8.17
CA VAL A 52 -3.58 2.26 8.23
C VAL A 52 -3.05 2.86 6.92
N ILE A 53 -1.97 2.29 6.38
CA ILE A 53 -1.37 2.78 5.14
C ILE A 53 -2.29 2.52 3.94
N THR A 54 -3.01 1.39 3.93
CA THR A 54 -4.02 1.08 2.91
C THR A 54 -5.10 2.14 2.88
N ALA A 55 -5.70 2.46 4.04
CA ALA A 55 -6.74 3.48 4.15
C ALA A 55 -6.22 4.87 3.75
N ALA A 56 -5.05 5.27 4.24
CA ALA A 56 -4.45 6.56 3.89
C ALA A 56 -4.15 6.67 2.39
N THR A 57 -3.71 5.58 1.75
CA THR A 57 -3.46 5.54 0.31
C THR A 57 -4.77 5.64 -0.48
N ALA A 58 -5.83 4.95 -0.05
CA ALA A 58 -7.14 5.04 -0.67
C ALA A 58 -7.70 6.47 -0.61
N GLU A 59 -7.61 7.13 0.55
CA GLU A 59 -8.03 8.51 0.73
C GLU A 59 -7.23 9.49 -0.14
N LEU A 60 -5.90 9.31 -0.21
CA LEU A 60 -5.06 10.09 -1.12
C LEU A 60 -5.53 9.92 -2.57
N MET A 61 -5.74 8.69 -3.01
CA MET A 61 -6.12 8.41 -4.40
C MET A 61 -7.52 8.95 -4.75
N ALA A 62 -8.44 8.97 -3.79
CA ALA A 62 -9.75 9.58 -3.95
C ALA A 62 -9.72 11.12 -4.02
N THR A 63 -8.71 11.76 -3.44
CA THR A 63 -8.60 13.23 -3.35
C THR A 63 -7.61 13.84 -4.34
N LEU A 64 -6.75 13.04 -4.97
CA LEU A 64 -5.74 13.51 -5.92
C LEU A 64 -6.36 14.11 -7.20
N GLU A 65 -6.13 15.40 -7.41
CA GLU A 65 -6.41 16.06 -8.69
C GLU A 65 -5.22 15.89 -9.66
N VAL A 66 -5.41 15.12 -10.72
CA VAL A 66 -4.40 14.99 -11.79
C VAL A 66 -4.69 16.04 -12.87
N ARG A 67 -4.00 17.19 -12.79
CA ARG A 67 -4.02 18.17 -13.88
C ARG A 67 -3.25 17.60 -15.08
N ARG A 68 -3.91 17.55 -16.23
CA ARG A 68 -3.33 17.16 -17.53
C ARG A 68 -2.48 18.28 -18.11
#